data_AF-A0A951CYJ7-F1
#
_entry.id   AF-A0A951CYJ7-F1
#
_cell.length_a   1.000
_cell.length_b   1.000
_cell.length_c   1.000
_cell.angle_alpha   90.00
_cell.angle_beta   90.00
_cell.angle_gamma   90.00
#
_symmetry.space_group_name_H-M   'P 1'
#
loop_
_entity.id
_entity.type
_entity.pdbx_description
1 polymer ?
#
loop_
_entity_poly.entity_id
_entity_poly.type
_entity_poly.pdbx_seq_one_letter_code
_entity_poly.pdbx_strand_id
1 'polypeptide(L)'
;MNSFPAVRKILGSGFSFELTEALFLRLLGLIYLAAFGSFLPQVTGLIGSQGIEPAGQLLSTFRTQLGYAAFLEAPTLFWFGISDRALFWCCALGCVAGLLLGAGVLPRISALLCWILYLSITTVGQPFTGFQWDALLLEAGFLALFAGARWLPRAYRFLLFRLMFESGAVKLLSHDPNWRNFHALRFHFMTQPLPNPIAYYAYRAPTWLLDPMTASTLAIELIAPFLLFGTRLLRHIGAVLLIVLQVVILLTGNYAFFNLLALALCLWALDDRTFAPLFPVLRWSWPKLPDFGKPTIFWLRTGADTVLAVLMTLGMIQLVNMFVPRFTRLAEPILAEIAPFEIVNTYGLFAVMTTTRPEIIIEGSNDQVNWLEYS
;
A
#
# COMPACT_ATOMS: atom_id res chain seq x y z
N MET A 1 29.61 14.20 -28.78
CA MET A 1 29.71 13.90 -27.33
C MET A 1 29.26 15.13 -26.54
N ASN A 2 27.94 15.33 -26.36
CA ASN A 2 27.41 16.40 -25.51
C ASN A 2 26.58 15.77 -24.39
N SER A 3 27.25 15.37 -23.32
CA SER A 3 26.61 14.85 -22.10
C SER A 3 26.00 16.01 -21.31
N PHE A 4 24.68 15.97 -21.08
CA PHE A 4 23.95 16.96 -20.29
C PHE A 4 24.57 17.15 -18.89
N PRO A 5 24.73 18.41 -18.41
CA PRO A 5 25.26 18.72 -17.08
C PRO A 5 24.56 17.97 -15.94
N ALA A 6 23.25 17.70 -16.09
CA ALA A 6 22.44 16.96 -15.12
C ALA A 6 22.92 15.51 -14.92
N VAL A 7 23.27 14.81 -16.00
CA VAL A 7 23.76 13.41 -15.93
C VAL A 7 25.12 13.35 -15.26
N ARG A 8 26.01 14.31 -15.53
CA ARG A 8 27.33 14.40 -14.88
C ARG A 8 27.20 14.77 -13.40
N LYS A 9 26.18 15.55 -13.01
CA LYS A 9 25.87 15.87 -11.61
C LYS A 9 25.30 14.67 -10.84
N ILE A 10 24.44 13.86 -11.47
CA ILE A 10 23.87 12.63 -10.87
C ILE A 10 24.96 11.55 -10.73
N LEU A 11 25.81 11.38 -11.74
CA LEU A 11 26.91 10.41 -11.70
C LEU A 11 28.09 10.87 -10.83
N GLY A 12 28.31 12.19 -10.69
CA GLY A 12 29.43 12.78 -9.95
C GLY A 12 29.16 13.09 -8.48
N SER A 13 27.90 13.11 -8.03
CA SER A 13 27.56 13.28 -6.61
C SER A 13 27.43 11.93 -5.89
N GLY A 14 27.46 11.93 -4.56
CA GLY A 14 27.31 10.73 -3.71
C GLY A 14 25.96 10.00 -3.88
N PHE A 15 25.53 9.25 -2.87
CA PHE A 15 24.22 8.59 -2.85
C PHE A 15 23.07 9.60 -3.09
N SER A 16 22.56 9.66 -4.32
CA SER A 16 21.40 10.48 -4.73
C SER A 16 20.17 9.58 -4.93
N PHE A 17 18.99 10.12 -4.62
CA PHE A 17 17.68 9.47 -4.75
C PHE A 17 16.70 10.33 -5.56
N GLU A 18 17.17 11.36 -6.26
CA GLU A 18 16.29 12.30 -6.98
C GLU A 18 15.51 11.60 -8.10
N LEU A 19 16.15 10.66 -8.82
CA LEU A 19 15.48 9.87 -9.85
C LEU A 19 14.58 8.80 -9.22
N THR A 20 15.06 8.09 -8.20
CA THR A 20 14.25 7.10 -7.48
C THR A 20 12.96 7.72 -6.95
N GLU A 21 13.06 8.89 -6.32
CA GLU A 21 11.92 9.62 -5.78
C GLU A 21 10.97 10.08 -6.88
N ALA A 22 11.50 10.65 -7.98
CA ALA A 22 10.67 11.04 -9.11
C ALA A 22 9.88 9.86 -9.68
N LEU A 23 10.53 8.72 -9.87
CA LEU A 23 9.92 7.49 -10.35
C LEU A 23 8.83 7.00 -9.42
N PHE A 24 9.15 6.91 -8.14
CA PHE A 24 8.21 6.46 -7.12
C PHE A 24 6.96 7.33 -7.08
N LEU A 25 7.10 8.66 -7.06
CA LEU A 25 5.95 9.57 -7.03
C LEU A 25 5.08 9.45 -8.27
N ARG A 26 5.68 9.26 -9.46
CA ARG A 26 4.89 9.03 -10.68
C ARG A 26 4.08 7.74 -10.60
N LEU A 27 4.71 6.65 -10.15
CA LEU A 27 4.02 5.37 -9.95
C LEU A 27 2.93 5.49 -8.88
N LEU A 28 3.20 6.19 -7.79
CA LEU A 28 2.23 6.46 -6.73
C LEU A 28 1.00 7.21 -7.28
N GLY A 29 1.21 8.21 -8.15
CA GLY A 29 0.12 8.91 -8.84
C GLY A 29 -0.73 7.97 -9.72
N LEU A 30 -0.09 7.06 -10.46
CA LEU A 30 -0.79 6.04 -11.25
C LEU A 30 -1.54 5.03 -10.37
N ILE A 31 -1.00 4.70 -9.20
CA ILE A 31 -1.65 3.83 -8.21
C ILE A 31 -2.88 4.52 -7.61
N TYR A 32 -2.79 5.81 -7.26
CA TYR A 32 -3.96 6.60 -6.85
C TYR A 32 -5.02 6.65 -7.95
N LEU A 33 -4.60 6.87 -9.20
CA LEU A 33 -5.51 6.83 -10.34
C LEU A 33 -6.21 5.48 -10.47
N ALA A 34 -5.48 4.37 -10.28
CA ALA A 34 -6.08 3.03 -10.29
C ALA A 34 -7.08 2.87 -9.13
N ALA A 35 -6.72 3.27 -7.92
CA ALA A 35 -7.56 3.16 -6.73
C ALA A 35 -8.86 3.96 -6.86
N PHE A 36 -8.77 5.26 -7.16
CA PHE A 36 -9.95 6.10 -7.39
C PHE A 36 -10.73 5.68 -8.63
N GLY A 37 -10.03 5.36 -9.72
CA GLY A 37 -10.64 4.98 -10.99
C GLY A 37 -11.44 3.68 -10.89
N SER A 38 -10.96 2.69 -10.14
CA SER A 38 -11.70 1.45 -9.90
C SER A 38 -12.92 1.65 -9.00
N PHE A 39 -12.85 2.59 -8.04
CA PHE A 39 -13.92 2.84 -7.09
C PHE A 39 -15.01 3.78 -7.63
N LEU A 40 -14.63 4.76 -8.47
CA LEU A 40 -15.52 5.75 -9.08
C LEU A 40 -16.82 5.19 -9.69
N PRO A 41 -16.80 4.13 -10.53
CA PRO A 41 -18.04 3.62 -11.13
C PRO A 41 -18.96 2.91 -10.13
N GLN A 42 -18.46 2.56 -8.95
CA GLN A 42 -19.17 1.74 -7.96
C GLN A 42 -19.57 2.54 -6.72
N VAL A 43 -18.91 3.67 -6.45
CA VAL A 43 -19.02 4.42 -5.18
C VAL A 43 -20.47 4.73 -4.78
N THR A 44 -21.33 5.14 -5.72
CA THR A 44 -22.72 5.47 -5.41
C THR A 44 -23.57 4.22 -5.15
N GLY A 45 -23.28 3.11 -5.81
CA GLY A 45 -23.97 1.83 -5.56
C GLY A 45 -23.52 1.16 -4.26
N LEU A 46 -22.29 1.40 -3.84
CA LEU A 46 -21.74 0.85 -2.60
C LEU A 46 -22.14 1.70 -1.39
N ILE A 47 -21.83 2.99 -1.41
CA ILE A 47 -21.93 3.88 -0.23
C ILE A 47 -22.74 5.16 -0.46
N GLY A 48 -23.39 5.28 -1.61
CA GLY A 48 -24.31 6.39 -1.90
C GLY A 48 -25.59 6.34 -1.06
N SER A 49 -26.45 7.33 -1.28
CA SER A 49 -27.72 7.51 -0.56
C SER A 49 -28.68 6.32 -0.66
N GLN A 50 -28.60 5.56 -1.77
CA GLN A 50 -29.33 4.31 -2.02
C GLN A 50 -28.37 3.13 -2.20
N GLY A 51 -27.14 3.26 -1.70
CA GLY A 51 -26.13 2.20 -1.80
C GLY A 51 -26.39 1.06 -0.81
N ILE A 52 -25.56 0.01 -0.90
CA ILE A 52 -25.61 -1.14 0.01
C ILE A 52 -25.37 -0.70 1.46
N GLU A 53 -24.36 0.14 1.70
CA GLU A 53 -24.01 0.68 3.03
C GLU A 53 -23.92 2.22 2.96
N PRO A 54 -25.05 2.95 3.08
CA PRO A 54 -25.06 4.40 2.89
C PRO A 54 -24.18 5.15 3.89
N ALA A 55 -23.12 5.80 3.39
CA ALA A 55 -22.16 6.55 4.21
C ALA A 55 -22.79 7.70 5.02
N GLY A 56 -23.93 8.24 4.56
CA GLY A 56 -24.69 9.24 5.30
C GLY A 56 -25.23 8.71 6.64
N GLN A 57 -25.62 7.44 6.69
CA GLN A 57 -26.09 6.80 7.92
C GLN A 57 -24.94 6.60 8.91
N LEU A 58 -23.76 6.20 8.42
CA LEU A 58 -22.54 6.11 9.22
C LEU A 58 -22.18 7.45 9.88
N LEU A 59 -22.07 8.52 9.10
CA LEU A 59 -21.73 9.85 9.62
C LEU A 59 -22.78 10.36 10.62
N SER A 60 -24.07 10.09 10.37
CA SER A 60 -25.13 10.43 11.33
C SER A 60 -25.00 9.66 12.64
N THR A 61 -24.61 8.38 12.58
CA THR A 61 -24.39 7.53 13.76
C THR A 61 -23.22 8.05 14.57
N PHE A 62 -22.06 8.33 13.94
CA PHE A 62 -20.90 8.90 14.62
C PHE A 62 -21.22 10.24 15.26
N ARG A 63 -21.94 11.13 14.56
CA ARG A 63 -22.32 12.41 15.13
C ARG A 63 -23.22 12.27 16.35
N THR A 64 -24.19 11.35 16.32
CA THR A 64 -25.10 11.10 17.44
C THR A 64 -24.38 10.47 18.64
N GLN A 65 -23.45 9.55 18.40
CA GLN A 65 -22.77 8.81 19.47
C GLN A 65 -21.59 9.56 20.09
N LEU A 66 -20.82 10.27 19.27
CA LEU A 66 -19.52 10.85 19.66
C LEU A 66 -19.53 12.38 19.71
N GLY A 67 -20.59 13.03 19.22
CA GLY A 67 -20.68 14.49 19.19
C GLY A 67 -19.53 15.12 18.40
N TYR A 68 -18.79 16.02 19.02
CA TYR A 68 -17.62 16.67 18.39
C TYR A 68 -16.42 15.74 18.20
N ALA A 69 -16.31 14.66 18.98
CA ALA A 69 -15.22 13.70 18.79
C ALA A 69 -15.33 12.95 17.45
N ALA A 70 -16.54 12.88 16.86
CA ALA A 70 -16.77 12.27 15.54
C ALA A 70 -15.87 12.83 14.43
N PHE A 71 -15.50 14.12 14.50
CA PHE A 71 -14.65 14.75 13.49
C PHE A 71 -13.20 14.28 13.55
N LEU A 72 -12.73 13.86 14.74
CA LEU A 72 -11.38 13.31 14.94
C LEU A 72 -11.36 11.80 14.68
N GLU A 73 -12.41 11.09 15.10
CA GLU A 73 -12.55 9.64 14.91
C GLU A 73 -12.85 9.23 13.46
N ALA A 74 -13.43 10.14 12.67
CA ALA A 74 -13.73 9.91 11.27
C ALA A 74 -13.29 11.13 10.43
N PRO A 75 -11.98 11.33 10.18
CA PRO A 75 -11.49 12.47 9.43
C PRO A 75 -11.88 12.35 7.95
N THR A 76 -12.90 13.09 7.54
CA THR A 76 -13.38 13.08 6.15
C THR A 76 -13.90 14.43 5.70
N LEU A 77 -13.72 14.76 4.41
CA LEU A 77 -14.35 15.93 3.80
C LEU A 77 -15.89 15.84 3.75
N PHE A 78 -16.46 14.64 3.90
CA PHE A 78 -17.91 14.44 3.81
C PHE A 78 -18.70 15.03 4.98
N TRP A 79 -18.04 15.48 6.05
CA TRP A 79 -18.66 16.30 7.09
C TRP A 79 -19.20 17.64 6.58
N PHE A 80 -18.64 18.18 5.48
CA PHE A 80 -19.11 19.42 4.85
C PHE A 80 -20.35 19.21 3.96
N GLY A 81 -20.77 17.97 3.75
CA GLY A 81 -21.95 17.63 2.96
C GLY A 81 -21.73 16.36 2.16
N ILE A 82 -22.33 15.26 2.63
CA ILE A 82 -22.33 13.99 1.92
C ILE A 82 -23.51 13.93 0.93
N SER A 83 -23.22 13.52 -0.30
CA SER A 83 -24.20 13.25 -1.35
C SER A 83 -23.56 12.38 -2.43
N ASP A 84 -24.38 11.76 -3.28
CA ASP A 84 -23.90 10.93 -4.40
C ASP A 84 -22.98 11.73 -5.34
N ARG A 85 -23.27 13.02 -5.54
CA ARG A 85 -22.43 13.93 -6.31
C ARG A 85 -21.10 14.19 -5.61
N ALA A 86 -21.10 14.39 -4.29
CA ALA A 86 -19.88 14.62 -3.53
C ALA A 86 -18.96 13.39 -3.58
N LEU A 87 -19.53 12.18 -3.45
CA LEU A 87 -18.80 10.92 -3.56
C LEU A 87 -18.16 10.73 -4.95
N PHE A 88 -18.94 10.97 -6.01
CA PHE A 88 -18.46 10.92 -7.39
C PHE A 88 -17.31 11.91 -7.61
N TRP A 89 -17.51 13.19 -7.23
CA TRP A 89 -16.49 14.21 -7.42
C TRP A 89 -15.24 14.00 -6.58
N CYS A 90 -15.37 13.42 -5.38
CA CYS A 90 -14.21 13.04 -4.57
C CYS A 90 -13.32 12.05 -5.34
N CYS A 91 -13.91 11.00 -5.91
CA CYS A 91 -13.18 10.02 -6.71
C CYS A 91 -12.64 10.63 -8.01
N ALA A 92 -13.44 11.42 -8.73
CA ALA A 92 -13.02 12.04 -9.98
C ALA A 92 -11.86 13.04 -9.80
N LEU A 93 -11.92 13.88 -8.76
CA LEU A 93 -10.83 14.77 -8.38
C LEU A 93 -9.60 13.98 -7.92
N GLY A 94 -9.81 12.84 -7.24
CA GLY A 94 -8.75 11.90 -6.89
C GLY A 94 -8.01 11.36 -8.12
N CYS A 95 -8.75 10.96 -9.16
CA CYS A 95 -8.16 10.56 -10.45
C CYS A 95 -7.33 11.69 -11.08
N VAL A 96 -7.85 12.92 -11.09
CA VAL A 96 -7.13 14.09 -11.62
C VAL A 96 -5.87 14.38 -10.80
N ALA A 97 -5.96 14.35 -9.47
CA ALA A 97 -4.81 14.54 -8.58
C ALA A 97 -3.74 13.44 -8.80
N GLY A 98 -4.16 12.19 -8.96
CA GLY A 98 -3.29 11.05 -9.28
C GLY A 98 -2.58 11.22 -10.63
N LEU A 99 -3.30 11.69 -11.67
CA LEU A 99 -2.72 12.02 -12.97
C LEU A 99 -1.69 13.16 -12.88
N LEU A 100 -2.00 14.22 -12.12
CA LEU A 100 -1.08 15.34 -11.92
C LEU A 100 0.18 14.89 -11.17
N LEU A 101 0.04 14.06 -10.14
CA LEU A 101 1.16 13.45 -9.42
C LEU A 101 1.99 12.54 -10.36
N GLY A 102 1.30 11.72 -11.16
CA GLY A 102 1.87 10.87 -12.21
C GLY A 102 2.65 11.64 -13.28
N ALA A 103 2.19 12.84 -13.62
CA ALA A 103 2.86 13.76 -14.53
C ALA A 103 3.98 14.58 -13.86
N GLY A 104 4.06 14.60 -12.53
CA GLY A 104 5.00 15.42 -11.77
C GLY A 104 4.62 16.90 -11.70
N VAL A 105 3.34 17.24 -11.88
CA VAL A 105 2.82 18.61 -11.77
C VAL A 105 2.52 18.90 -10.31
N LEU A 106 3.15 19.93 -9.73
CA LEU A 106 2.98 20.34 -8.32
C LEU A 106 2.92 19.16 -7.33
N PRO A 107 3.94 18.27 -7.33
CA PRO A 107 3.86 16.92 -6.75
C PRO A 107 3.44 16.89 -5.27
N ARG A 108 3.89 17.84 -4.44
CA ARG A 108 3.46 17.91 -3.02
C ARG A 108 1.98 18.24 -2.87
N ILE A 109 1.45 19.15 -3.71
CA ILE A 109 0.03 19.52 -3.69
C ILE A 109 -0.81 18.37 -4.24
N SER A 110 -0.38 17.76 -5.35
CA SER A 110 -1.08 16.60 -5.90
C SER A 110 -1.08 15.41 -4.95
N ALA A 111 0.03 15.14 -4.24
CA ALA A 111 0.09 14.12 -3.19
C ALA A 111 -0.83 14.46 -2.01
N LEU A 112 -0.88 15.71 -1.57
CA LEU A 112 -1.80 16.16 -0.52
C LEU A 112 -3.27 15.96 -0.92
N LEU A 113 -3.63 16.33 -2.14
CA LEU A 113 -4.98 16.14 -2.67
C LEU A 113 -5.32 14.65 -2.75
N CYS A 114 -4.41 13.81 -3.29
CA CYS A 114 -4.61 12.37 -3.32
C CYS A 114 -4.85 11.81 -1.91
N TRP A 115 -4.00 12.19 -0.95
CA TRP A 115 -4.08 11.69 0.42
C TRP A 115 -5.38 12.11 1.13
N ILE A 116 -5.75 13.39 1.11
CA ILE A 116 -6.98 13.89 1.76
C ILE A 116 -8.24 13.28 1.14
N LEU A 117 -8.30 13.20 -0.20
CA LEU A 117 -9.45 12.63 -0.90
C LEU A 117 -9.56 11.12 -0.63
N TYR A 118 -8.42 10.41 -0.60
CA TYR A 118 -8.43 8.96 -0.37
C TYR A 118 -8.82 8.66 1.07
N LEU A 119 -8.26 9.39 2.04
CA LEU A 119 -8.63 9.29 3.46
C LEU A 119 -10.14 9.51 3.62
N SER A 120 -10.67 10.55 2.97
CA SER A 120 -12.11 10.85 3.04
C SER A 120 -12.98 9.69 2.57
N ILE A 121 -12.56 8.98 1.51
CA ILE A 121 -13.26 7.80 0.99
C ILE A 121 -13.09 6.61 1.93
N THR A 122 -11.88 6.29 2.37
CA THR A 122 -11.62 5.12 3.22
C THR A 122 -12.30 5.23 4.58
N THR A 123 -12.43 6.44 5.13
CA THR A 123 -13.15 6.70 6.38
C THR A 123 -14.64 6.36 6.29
N VAL A 124 -15.27 6.53 5.12
CA VAL A 124 -16.72 6.29 4.94
C VAL A 124 -17.05 5.08 4.08
N GLY A 125 -16.05 4.40 3.52
CA GLY A 125 -16.23 3.34 2.52
C GLY A 125 -16.74 2.01 3.08
N GLN A 126 -16.80 1.87 4.41
CA GLN A 126 -17.24 0.67 5.15
C GLN A 126 -16.72 -0.63 4.51
N PRO A 127 -17.41 -1.79 4.40
CA PRO A 127 -16.69 -3.06 4.17
C PRO A 127 -15.96 -3.11 2.82
N PHE A 128 -16.15 -2.11 1.97
CA PHE A 128 -15.53 -1.96 0.66
C PHE A 128 -14.16 -1.28 0.68
N THR A 129 -13.76 -0.67 1.80
CA THR A 129 -12.44 -0.04 2.02
C THR A 129 -11.89 -0.41 3.39
N GLY A 130 -10.71 0.11 3.74
CA GLY A 130 -10.07 -0.17 5.04
C GLY A 130 -9.31 -1.49 5.06
N PHE A 131 -8.96 -2.00 3.88
CA PHE A 131 -8.06 -3.12 3.74
C PHE A 131 -6.62 -2.66 3.91
N GLN A 132 -5.69 -3.60 4.10
CA GLN A 132 -4.28 -3.26 4.33
C GLN A 132 -3.61 -2.53 3.15
N TRP A 133 -4.14 -2.66 1.94
CA TRP A 133 -3.69 -1.86 0.81
C TRP A 133 -4.13 -0.40 0.88
N ASP A 134 -5.29 -0.12 1.48
CA ASP A 134 -5.76 1.24 1.72
C ASP A 134 -4.88 1.94 2.76
N ALA A 135 -4.64 1.25 3.88
CA ALA A 135 -3.74 1.70 4.94
C ALA A 135 -2.31 1.95 4.40
N LEU A 136 -1.79 1.04 3.56
CA LEU A 136 -0.48 1.21 2.92
C LEU A 136 -0.45 2.41 1.98
N LEU A 137 -1.50 2.64 1.19
CA LEU A 137 -1.58 3.76 0.26
C LEU A 137 -1.67 5.10 1.01
N LEU A 138 -2.38 5.15 2.14
CA LEU A 138 -2.45 6.33 3.01
C LEU A 138 -1.09 6.63 3.66
N GLU A 139 -0.42 5.63 4.23
CA GLU A 139 0.91 5.82 4.84
C GLU A 139 1.94 6.22 3.76
N ALA A 140 1.97 5.54 2.60
CA ALA A 140 2.88 5.88 1.50
C ALA A 140 2.60 7.26 0.89
N GLY A 141 1.33 7.64 0.77
CA GLY A 141 0.87 8.94 0.31
C GLY A 141 1.20 10.07 1.25
N PHE A 142 1.06 9.85 2.57
CA PHE A 142 1.44 10.83 3.57
C PHE A 142 2.95 11.10 3.55
N LEU A 143 3.77 10.06 3.41
CA LEU A 143 5.22 10.21 3.24
C LEU A 143 5.58 11.03 2.00
N ALA A 144 4.77 10.99 0.93
CA ALA A 144 5.03 11.72 -0.32
C ALA A 144 4.97 13.24 -0.14
N LEU A 145 4.30 13.73 0.91
CA LEU A 145 4.26 15.15 1.28
C LEU A 145 5.65 15.69 1.63
N PHE A 146 6.55 14.81 2.09
CA PHE A 146 7.92 15.14 2.46
C PHE A 146 8.92 14.99 1.31
N ALA A 147 8.44 14.96 0.05
CA ALA A 147 9.28 14.92 -1.15
C ALA A 147 10.46 15.92 -1.06
N GLY A 148 11.68 15.44 -1.26
CA GLY A 148 12.95 16.16 -1.14
C GLY A 148 13.56 16.20 0.27
N ALA A 149 12.90 15.61 1.29
CA ALA A 149 13.47 15.49 2.63
C ALA A 149 14.61 14.48 2.68
N ARG A 150 15.60 14.72 3.55
CA ARG A 150 16.81 13.90 3.61
C ARG A 150 16.51 12.51 4.19
N TRP A 151 15.55 12.41 5.10
CA TRP A 151 15.18 11.16 5.76
C TRP A 151 14.13 10.35 5.00
N LEU A 152 13.54 10.90 3.92
CA LEU A 152 12.50 10.23 3.14
C LEU A 152 12.92 8.85 2.59
N PRO A 153 14.15 8.65 2.06
CA PRO A 153 14.57 7.31 1.62
C PRO A 153 14.63 6.28 2.76
N ARG A 154 14.87 6.72 4.00
CA ARG A 154 14.85 5.83 5.17
C ARG A 154 13.43 5.53 5.60
N ALA A 155 12.55 6.53 5.60
CA ALA A 155 11.14 6.36 5.93
C ALA A 155 10.46 5.35 5.00
N TYR A 156 10.63 5.46 3.68
CA TYR A 156 10.06 4.48 2.76
C TYR A 156 10.69 3.08 2.84
N ARG A 157 12.00 2.98 3.10
CA ARG A 157 12.62 1.66 3.39
C ARG A 157 12.05 1.05 4.65
N PHE A 158 11.82 1.86 5.67
CA PHE A 158 11.22 1.41 6.91
C PHE A 158 9.76 1.00 6.71
N LEU A 159 8.98 1.73 5.91
CA LEU A 159 7.63 1.33 5.51
C LEU A 159 7.64 -0.01 4.77
N LEU A 160 8.50 -0.19 3.76
CA LEU A 160 8.65 -1.45 3.05
C LEU A 160 9.09 -2.58 3.98
N PHE A 161 10.00 -2.29 4.92
CA PHE A 161 10.42 -3.25 5.93
C PHE A 161 9.24 -3.70 6.78
N ARG A 162 8.49 -2.76 7.36
CA ARG A 162 7.32 -3.04 8.20
C ARG A 162 6.28 -3.85 7.43
N LEU A 163 5.92 -3.41 6.23
CA LEU A 163 4.96 -4.12 5.37
C LEU A 163 5.32 -5.60 5.24
N MET A 164 6.55 -5.90 4.84
CA MET A 164 6.97 -7.27 4.54
C MET A 164 7.22 -8.08 5.81
N PHE A 165 7.90 -7.50 6.79
CA PHE A 165 8.28 -8.18 8.02
C PHE A 165 7.07 -8.44 8.93
N GLU A 166 6.20 -7.44 9.15
CA GLU A 166 4.98 -7.62 9.94
C GLU A 166 4.07 -8.66 9.27
N SER A 167 3.92 -8.61 7.93
CA SER A 167 3.15 -9.63 7.17
C SER A 167 3.70 -11.05 7.33
N GLY A 168 5.03 -11.24 7.40
CA GLY A 168 5.62 -12.55 7.68
C GLY A 168 5.51 -12.96 9.14
N ALA A 169 5.71 -12.02 10.06
CA ALA A 169 5.71 -12.29 11.48
C ALA A 169 4.30 -12.68 11.99
N VAL A 170 3.23 -12.06 11.49
CA VAL A 170 1.86 -12.41 11.91
C VAL A 170 1.52 -13.86 11.57
N LYS A 171 2.09 -14.41 10.49
CA LYS A 171 1.85 -15.80 10.06
C LYS A 171 2.39 -16.81 11.07
N LEU A 172 3.47 -16.45 11.77
CA LEU A 172 4.05 -17.28 12.82
C LEU A 172 3.41 -17.01 14.19
N LEU A 173 3.13 -15.74 14.49
CA LEU A 173 2.52 -15.31 15.75
C LEU A 173 1.04 -15.66 15.87
N SER A 174 0.32 -15.85 14.75
CA SER A 174 -1.07 -16.32 14.75
C SER A 174 -1.22 -17.76 15.25
N HIS A 175 -0.10 -18.50 15.35
CA HIS A 175 -0.07 -19.91 15.68
C HIS A 175 -0.83 -20.83 14.69
N ASP A 176 -1.12 -20.34 13.48
CA ASP A 176 -1.79 -21.13 12.46
C ASP A 176 -0.97 -22.37 12.05
N PRO A 177 -1.55 -23.58 12.09
CA PRO A 177 -0.83 -24.80 11.78
C PRO A 177 -0.42 -24.90 10.31
N ASN A 178 -1.11 -24.22 9.38
CA ASN A 178 -0.76 -24.30 7.96
C ASN A 178 0.50 -23.50 7.65
N TRP A 179 0.68 -22.34 8.26
CA TRP A 179 1.95 -21.61 8.18
C TRP A 179 3.10 -22.37 8.86
N ARG A 180 2.87 -22.90 10.07
CA ARG A 180 3.90 -23.61 10.85
C ARG A 180 4.40 -24.91 10.21
N ASN A 181 3.50 -25.63 9.55
CA ASN A 181 3.83 -26.88 8.86
C ASN A 181 4.12 -26.69 7.37
N PHE A 182 4.25 -25.43 6.90
CA PHE A 182 4.51 -25.08 5.50
C PHE A 182 3.44 -25.54 4.50
N HIS A 183 2.20 -25.71 4.94
CA HIS A 183 1.06 -26.13 4.09
C HIS A 183 0.21 -24.96 3.58
N ALA A 184 0.48 -23.72 4.00
CA ALA A 184 -0.36 -22.56 3.70
C ALA A 184 -0.66 -22.38 2.19
N LEU A 185 0.34 -22.54 1.31
CA LEU A 185 0.11 -22.39 -0.14
C LEU A 185 -0.67 -23.54 -0.78
N ARG A 186 -0.91 -24.64 -0.06
CA ARG A 186 -1.85 -25.69 -0.51
C ARG A 186 -3.29 -25.20 -0.57
N PHE A 187 -3.63 -24.16 0.19
CA PHE A 187 -4.97 -23.59 0.23
C PHE A 187 -5.02 -22.20 -0.41
N HIS A 188 -3.97 -21.39 -0.17
CA HIS A 188 -3.93 -19.98 -0.51
C HIS A 188 -4.35 -19.67 -1.95
N PHE A 189 -3.86 -20.44 -2.93
CA PHE A 189 -4.16 -20.15 -4.34
C PHE A 189 -5.66 -20.25 -4.68
N MET A 190 -6.42 -21.08 -3.96
CA MET A 190 -7.87 -21.19 -4.11
C MET A 190 -8.61 -20.18 -3.21
N THR A 191 -8.12 -19.93 -2.00
CA THR A 191 -8.86 -19.17 -0.96
C THR A 191 -8.50 -17.68 -0.89
N GLN A 192 -7.48 -17.24 -1.61
CA GLN A 192 -7.10 -15.83 -1.73
C GLN A 192 -8.21 -14.98 -2.36
N PRO A 193 -8.18 -13.64 -2.18
CA PRO A 193 -9.07 -12.73 -2.88
C PRO A 193 -8.94 -12.86 -4.41
N LEU A 194 -10.07 -12.89 -5.11
CA LEU A 194 -10.18 -12.84 -6.58
C LEU A 194 -9.12 -13.71 -7.30
N PRO A 195 -9.14 -15.05 -7.10
CA PRO A 195 -8.19 -15.94 -7.75
C PRO A 195 -8.36 -15.87 -9.27
N ASN A 196 -7.24 -15.86 -9.99
CA ASN A 196 -7.22 -15.79 -11.44
C ASN A 196 -6.97 -17.20 -12.06
N PRO A 197 -7.00 -17.35 -13.39
CA PRO A 197 -6.78 -18.67 -14.01
C PRO A 197 -5.42 -19.30 -13.68
N ILE A 198 -4.37 -18.52 -13.44
CA ILE A 198 -3.06 -19.05 -13.05
C ILE A 198 -3.11 -19.62 -11.63
N ALA A 199 -3.88 -19.00 -10.74
CA ALA A 199 -4.13 -19.51 -9.39
C ALA A 199 -4.61 -20.96 -9.38
N TYR A 200 -5.51 -21.30 -10.32
CA TYR A 200 -6.03 -22.66 -10.47
C TYR A 200 -4.92 -23.69 -10.79
N TYR A 201 -3.97 -23.33 -11.67
CA TYR A 201 -2.83 -24.19 -11.95
C TYR A 201 -1.84 -24.25 -10.79
N ALA A 202 -1.61 -23.13 -10.10
CA ALA A 202 -0.75 -23.06 -8.93
C ALA A 202 -1.32 -23.92 -7.78
N TYR A 203 -2.63 -23.89 -7.55
CA TYR A 203 -3.31 -24.74 -6.56
C TYR A 203 -3.13 -26.25 -6.84
N ARG A 204 -3.12 -26.65 -8.12
CA ARG A 204 -2.94 -28.05 -8.53
C ARG A 204 -1.48 -28.50 -8.57
N ALA A 205 -0.53 -27.62 -8.23
CA ALA A 205 0.87 -28.01 -8.14
C ALA A 205 1.06 -29.10 -7.06
N PRO A 206 2.03 -30.01 -7.24
CA PRO A 206 2.28 -31.05 -6.25
C PRO A 206 2.84 -30.45 -4.94
N THR A 207 2.58 -31.12 -3.82
CA THR A 207 2.97 -30.64 -2.48
C THR A 207 4.48 -30.45 -2.30
N TRP A 208 5.30 -31.27 -2.98
CA TRP A 208 6.76 -31.10 -2.98
C TRP A 208 7.21 -29.76 -3.55
N LEU A 209 6.36 -29.07 -4.33
CA LEU A 209 6.60 -27.72 -4.80
C LEU A 209 5.95 -26.67 -3.88
N LEU A 210 4.70 -26.90 -3.47
CA LEU A 210 3.93 -25.96 -2.64
C LEU A 210 4.50 -25.76 -1.23
N ASP A 211 5.03 -26.80 -0.60
CA ASP A 211 5.54 -26.67 0.77
C ASP A 211 6.86 -25.87 0.81
N PRO A 212 7.86 -26.14 -0.06
CA PRO A 212 9.03 -25.28 -0.17
C PRO A 212 8.69 -23.85 -0.62
N MET A 213 7.66 -23.65 -1.45
CA MET A 213 7.18 -22.30 -1.79
C MET A 213 6.64 -21.59 -0.55
N THR A 214 5.90 -22.27 0.33
CA THR A 214 5.41 -21.69 1.59
C THR A 214 6.58 -21.29 2.49
N ALA A 215 7.58 -22.16 2.63
CA ALA A 215 8.80 -21.85 3.37
C ALA A 215 9.57 -20.66 2.75
N SER A 216 9.63 -20.58 1.41
CA SER A 216 10.27 -19.49 0.69
C SER A 216 9.55 -18.16 0.90
N THR A 217 8.22 -18.14 0.90
CA THR A 217 7.43 -16.95 1.23
C THR A 217 7.79 -16.44 2.64
N LEU A 218 7.76 -17.32 3.65
CA LEU A 218 8.12 -16.95 5.02
C LEU A 218 9.58 -16.44 5.11
N ALA A 219 10.52 -17.13 4.45
CA ALA A 219 11.92 -16.71 4.45
C ALA A 219 12.11 -15.34 3.79
N ILE A 220 11.45 -15.09 2.65
CA ILE A 220 11.53 -13.79 1.98
C ILE A 220 10.92 -12.70 2.86
N GLU A 221 9.71 -12.91 3.40
CA GLU A 221 9.03 -11.92 4.24
C GLU A 221 9.78 -11.62 5.54
N LEU A 222 10.43 -12.63 6.15
CA LEU A 222 11.11 -12.47 7.44
C LEU A 222 12.59 -12.07 7.33
N ILE A 223 13.27 -12.38 6.22
CA ILE A 223 14.72 -12.17 6.09
C ILE A 223 15.04 -11.04 5.10
N ALA A 224 14.41 -11.01 3.92
CA ALA A 224 14.74 -10.05 2.88
C ALA A 224 14.57 -8.58 3.32
N PRO A 225 13.58 -8.21 4.17
CA PRO A 225 13.45 -6.85 4.67
C PRO A 225 14.68 -6.34 5.42
N PHE A 226 15.37 -7.19 6.19
CA PHE A 226 16.58 -6.77 6.91
C PHE A 226 17.71 -6.37 5.95
N LEU A 227 17.75 -6.96 4.76
CA LEU A 227 18.74 -6.63 3.74
C LEU A 227 18.60 -5.19 3.22
N LEU A 228 17.42 -4.56 3.38
CA LEU A 228 17.15 -3.17 2.99
C LEU A 228 18.02 -2.15 3.76
N PHE A 229 18.53 -2.52 4.93
CA PHE A 229 19.40 -1.68 5.76
C PHE A 229 20.89 -2.03 5.62
N GLY A 230 21.21 -3.06 4.81
CA GLY A 230 22.59 -3.50 4.58
C GLY A 230 23.36 -2.65 3.57
N THR A 231 24.48 -3.21 3.11
CA THR A 231 25.27 -2.62 2.02
C THR A 231 24.46 -2.58 0.72
N ARG A 232 24.95 -1.84 -0.29
CA ARG A 232 24.25 -1.70 -1.58
C ARG A 232 23.93 -3.06 -2.23
N LEU A 233 24.85 -4.02 -2.16
CA LEU A 233 24.63 -5.37 -2.68
C LEU A 233 23.48 -6.07 -1.95
N LEU A 234 23.49 -6.05 -0.61
CA LEU A 234 22.44 -6.67 0.20
C LEU A 234 21.08 -6.03 -0.09
N ARG A 235 21.03 -4.70 -0.17
CA ARG A 235 19.82 -3.96 -0.55
C ARG A 235 19.24 -4.41 -1.89
N HIS A 236 20.09 -4.58 -2.90
CA HIS A 236 19.64 -5.04 -4.21
C HIS A 236 19.14 -6.49 -4.18
N ILE A 237 19.83 -7.37 -3.44
CA ILE A 237 19.37 -8.76 -3.24
C ILE A 237 18.00 -8.76 -2.56
N GLY A 238 17.84 -7.99 -1.47
CA GLY A 238 16.56 -7.82 -0.79
C GLY A 238 15.48 -7.31 -1.73
N ALA A 239 15.75 -6.27 -2.51
CA ALA A 239 14.83 -5.72 -3.50
C ALA A 239 14.40 -6.78 -4.53
N VAL A 240 15.34 -7.55 -5.08
CA VAL A 240 15.04 -8.60 -6.06
C VAL A 240 14.15 -9.68 -5.45
N LEU A 241 14.46 -10.15 -4.24
CA LEU A 241 13.64 -11.15 -3.55
C LEU A 241 12.21 -10.65 -3.31
N LEU A 242 12.07 -9.41 -2.83
CA LEU A 242 10.77 -8.78 -2.62
C LEU A 242 10.01 -8.60 -3.93
N ILE A 243 10.67 -8.14 -5.00
CA ILE A 243 10.06 -7.99 -6.34
C ILE A 243 9.59 -9.34 -6.87
N VAL A 244 10.42 -10.38 -6.79
CA VAL A 244 10.06 -11.74 -7.24
C VAL A 244 8.83 -12.22 -6.49
N LEU A 245 8.79 -12.07 -5.17
CA LEU A 245 7.62 -12.44 -4.38
C LEU A 245 6.36 -11.67 -4.82
N GLN A 246 6.45 -10.35 -4.98
CA GLN A 246 5.30 -9.54 -5.41
C GLN A 246 4.82 -9.86 -6.84
N VAL A 247 5.74 -10.19 -7.76
CA VAL A 247 5.39 -10.60 -9.12
C VAL A 247 4.68 -11.96 -9.11
N VAL A 248 5.16 -12.93 -8.32
CA VAL A 248 4.48 -14.22 -8.20
C VAL A 248 3.07 -14.03 -7.64
N ILE A 249 2.92 -13.24 -6.58
CA ILE A 249 1.61 -12.93 -5.98
C ILE A 249 0.67 -12.27 -7.02
N LEU A 250 1.16 -11.30 -7.79
CA LEU A 250 0.40 -10.63 -8.85
C LEU A 250 -0.01 -11.59 -9.98
N LEU A 251 0.87 -12.53 -10.34
CA LEU A 251 0.57 -13.52 -11.39
C LEU A 251 -0.47 -14.53 -10.91
N THR A 252 -0.49 -14.87 -9.62
CA THR A 252 -1.38 -15.91 -9.09
C THR A 252 -2.64 -15.39 -8.42
N GLY A 253 -2.84 -14.08 -8.28
CA GLY A 253 -4.00 -13.50 -7.61
C GLY A 253 -4.23 -12.04 -8.00
N ASN A 254 -5.33 -11.46 -7.51
CA ASN A 254 -5.63 -10.04 -7.70
C ASN A 254 -5.87 -9.36 -6.36
N TYR A 255 -4.91 -8.52 -5.96
CA TYR A 255 -4.95 -7.75 -4.72
C TYR A 255 -5.11 -6.25 -5.02
N ALA A 256 -5.94 -5.93 -6.02
CA ALA A 256 -6.14 -4.58 -6.52
C ALA A 256 -4.81 -3.89 -6.87
N PHE A 257 -4.53 -2.73 -6.29
CA PHE A 257 -3.30 -1.97 -6.51
C PHE A 257 -2.17 -2.30 -5.52
N PHE A 258 -2.39 -3.24 -4.59
CA PHE A 258 -1.44 -3.56 -3.53
C PHE A 258 -0.06 -3.98 -4.05
N ASN A 259 0.00 -4.97 -4.95
CA ASN A 259 1.27 -5.47 -5.46
C ASN A 259 2.02 -4.39 -6.26
N LEU A 260 1.29 -3.53 -6.99
CA LEU A 260 1.88 -2.40 -7.71
C LEU A 260 2.54 -1.41 -6.75
N LEU A 261 1.89 -1.12 -5.61
CA LEU A 261 2.44 -0.26 -4.57
C LEU A 261 3.65 -0.89 -3.87
N ALA A 262 3.59 -2.18 -3.53
CA ALA A 262 4.72 -2.90 -2.93
C ALA A 262 5.93 -2.95 -3.89
N LEU A 263 5.70 -3.16 -5.20
CA LEU A 263 6.73 -3.07 -6.23
C LEU A 263 7.31 -1.67 -6.36
N ALA A 264 6.47 -0.63 -6.33
CA ALA A 264 6.93 0.75 -6.35
C ALA A 264 7.80 1.06 -5.11
N LEU A 265 7.41 0.59 -3.92
CA LEU A 265 8.20 0.76 -2.70
C LEU A 265 9.59 0.12 -2.79
N CYS A 266 9.74 -0.99 -3.53
CA CYS A 266 11.04 -1.62 -3.76
C CYS A 266 12.04 -0.69 -4.48
N LEU A 267 11.58 0.35 -5.19
CA LEU A 267 12.47 1.36 -5.78
C LEU A 267 13.35 2.04 -4.72
N TRP A 268 12.87 2.19 -3.49
CA TRP A 268 13.64 2.83 -2.41
C TRP A 268 14.82 1.98 -1.93
N ALA A 269 14.88 0.70 -2.28
CA ALA A 269 16.07 -0.11 -2.11
C ALA A 269 17.17 0.22 -3.15
N LEU A 270 16.82 0.90 -4.25
CA LEU A 270 17.70 1.28 -5.36
C LEU A 270 18.07 2.77 -5.28
N ASP A 271 19.29 3.11 -5.68
CA ASP A 271 19.77 4.49 -5.81
C ASP A 271 19.86 4.93 -7.28
N ASP A 272 20.02 6.23 -7.53
CA ASP A 272 20.08 6.79 -8.90
C ASP A 272 21.17 6.14 -9.77
N ARG A 273 22.26 5.67 -9.14
CA ARG A 273 23.37 4.96 -9.81
C ARG A 273 22.95 3.61 -10.38
N THR A 274 21.91 3.00 -9.84
CA THR A 274 21.41 1.70 -10.30
C THR A 274 20.76 1.82 -11.68
N PHE A 275 20.17 2.98 -11.97
CA PHE A 275 19.57 3.29 -13.28
C PHE A 275 20.59 3.85 -14.29
N ALA A 276 21.86 3.98 -13.90
CA ALA A 276 22.92 4.52 -14.77
C ALA A 276 23.02 3.84 -16.15
N PRO A 277 22.96 2.49 -16.25
CA PRO A 277 23.03 1.79 -17.53
C PRO A 277 21.80 1.98 -18.42
N LEU A 278 20.65 2.37 -17.85
CA LEU A 278 19.39 2.54 -18.59
C LEU A 278 19.24 3.94 -19.19
N PHE A 279 20.01 4.93 -18.70
CA PHE A 279 19.96 6.30 -19.21
C PHE A 279 20.16 6.41 -20.73
N PRO A 280 21.10 5.69 -21.40
CA PRO A 280 21.29 5.77 -22.84
C PRO A 280 20.06 5.38 -23.66
N VAL A 281 19.28 4.40 -23.18
CA VAL A 281 18.05 3.91 -23.82
C VAL A 281 16.88 4.83 -23.53
N LEU A 282 16.83 5.40 -22.32
CA LEU A 282 15.79 6.33 -21.86
C LEU A 282 16.03 7.79 -22.30
N ARG A 283 17.09 8.05 -23.09
CA ARG A 283 17.57 9.38 -23.52
C ARG A 283 16.53 10.28 -24.18
N TRP A 284 15.49 9.72 -24.79
CA TRP A 284 14.54 10.48 -25.60
C TRP A 284 13.22 10.79 -24.89
N SER A 285 12.84 10.00 -23.89
CA SER A 285 11.45 9.98 -23.41
C SER A 285 11.28 10.39 -21.95
N TRP A 286 12.36 10.68 -21.22
CA TRP A 286 12.20 11.07 -19.82
C TRP A 286 11.78 12.54 -19.72
N PRO A 287 10.55 12.84 -19.24
CA PRO A 287 10.19 14.20 -18.91
C PRO A 287 11.21 14.70 -17.87
N LYS A 288 11.62 15.97 -17.98
CA LYS A 288 12.50 16.64 -17.02
C LYS A 288 12.17 16.13 -15.60
N LEU A 289 13.20 15.67 -14.88
CA LEU A 289 13.05 15.33 -13.47
C LEU A 289 12.31 16.50 -12.80
N PRO A 290 11.17 16.25 -12.14
CA PRO A 290 10.47 17.33 -11.47
C PRO A 290 11.44 17.99 -10.50
N ASP A 291 11.55 19.31 -10.55
CA ASP A 291 12.31 20.03 -9.53
C ASP A 291 11.45 20.04 -8.26
N PHE A 292 11.73 19.10 -7.36
CA PHE A 292 10.97 18.96 -6.12
C PHE A 292 11.24 20.07 -5.12
N GLY A 293 12.03 21.10 -5.48
CA GLY A 293 12.29 22.26 -4.64
C GLY A 293 12.75 21.81 -3.26
N LYS A 294 14.02 21.43 -3.13
CA LYS A 294 14.61 21.17 -1.81
C LYS A 294 14.28 22.38 -0.94
N PRO A 295 13.65 22.22 0.24
CA PRO A 295 13.35 23.36 1.08
C PRO A 295 14.65 24.12 1.31
N THR A 296 14.74 25.31 0.71
CA THR A 296 15.93 26.18 0.78
C THR A 296 16.09 26.75 2.18
N ILE A 297 15.00 26.75 2.93
CA ILE A 297 14.91 27.21 4.31
C ILE A 297 15.24 26.05 5.27
N PHE A 298 16.31 26.23 6.05
CA PHE A 298 16.87 25.19 6.93
C PHE A 298 15.86 24.62 7.94
N TRP A 299 15.06 25.45 8.62
CA TRP A 299 14.12 24.97 9.63
C TRP A 299 12.97 24.12 9.05
N LEU A 300 12.52 24.41 7.82
CA LEU A 300 11.52 23.56 7.15
C LEU A 300 12.10 22.17 6.85
N ARG A 301 13.38 22.11 6.46
CA ARG A 301 14.08 20.85 6.20
C ARG A 301 14.28 20.03 7.48
N THR A 302 14.70 20.68 8.56
CA THR A 302 14.88 20.02 9.86
C THR A 302 13.53 19.58 10.44
N GLY A 303 12.47 20.38 10.30
CA GLY A 303 11.12 20.02 10.70
C GLY A 303 10.61 18.77 9.97
N ALA A 304 10.79 18.70 8.64
CA ALA A 304 10.42 17.52 7.85
C ALA A 304 11.18 16.25 8.30
N ASP A 305 12.50 16.34 8.48
CA ASP A 305 13.30 15.22 8.97
C ASP A 305 12.84 14.77 10.39
N THR A 306 12.49 15.71 11.27
CA THR A 306 11.96 15.42 12.62
C THR A 306 10.62 14.70 12.55
N VAL A 307 9.68 15.16 11.72
CA VAL A 307 8.38 14.48 11.57
C VAL A 307 8.57 13.06 11.05
N LEU A 308 9.41 12.86 10.03
CA LEU A 308 9.74 11.52 9.52
C LEU A 308 10.38 10.64 10.61
N ALA A 309 11.22 11.20 11.47
CA ALA A 309 11.80 10.49 12.61
C ALA A 309 10.73 10.03 13.60
N VAL A 310 9.75 10.89 13.91
CA VAL A 310 8.63 10.57 14.79
C VAL A 310 7.77 9.47 14.19
N LEU A 311 7.41 9.55 12.91
CA LEU A 311 6.63 8.52 12.21
C LEU A 311 7.33 7.15 12.25
N MET A 312 8.64 7.10 11.95
CA MET A 312 9.41 5.87 12.05
C MET A 312 9.47 5.33 13.49
N THR A 313 9.55 6.21 14.48
CA THR A 313 9.55 5.82 15.90
C THR A 313 8.20 5.21 16.29
N LEU A 314 7.09 5.84 15.89
CA LEU A 314 5.74 5.33 16.15
C LEU A 314 5.50 3.99 15.44
N GLY A 315 5.97 3.85 14.19
CA GLY A 315 5.92 2.57 13.48
C GLY A 315 6.77 1.48 14.15
N MET A 316 7.93 1.85 14.69
CA MET A 316 8.76 0.91 15.46
C MET A 316 8.08 0.49 16.77
N ILE A 317 7.40 1.41 17.45
CA ILE A 317 6.61 1.12 18.65
C ILE A 317 5.51 0.11 18.33
N GLN A 318 4.75 0.30 17.24
CA GLN A 318 3.72 -0.66 16.80
C GLN A 318 4.33 -2.03 16.49
N LEU A 319 5.46 -2.06 15.77
CA LEU A 319 6.17 -3.29 15.46
C LEU A 319 6.60 -4.04 16.74
N VAL A 320 7.16 -3.34 17.73
CA VAL A 320 7.56 -3.99 19.00
C VAL A 320 6.35 -4.52 19.76
N ASN A 321 5.22 -3.78 19.76
CA ASN A 321 3.99 -4.20 20.44
C ASN A 321 3.46 -5.54 19.93
N MET A 322 3.68 -5.83 18.64
CA MET A 322 3.31 -7.10 18.03
C MET A 322 4.01 -8.31 18.67
N PHE A 323 5.25 -8.15 19.14
CA PHE A 323 6.02 -9.23 19.79
C PHE A 323 5.93 -9.19 21.32
N VAL A 324 5.77 -7.99 21.88
CA VAL A 324 5.71 -7.77 23.33
C VAL A 324 4.42 -7.00 23.64
N PRO A 325 3.28 -7.70 23.75
CA PRO A 325 2.02 -7.06 24.08
C PRO A 325 2.14 -6.27 25.39
N ARG A 326 1.59 -5.04 25.42
CA ARG A 326 1.64 -4.09 26.56
C ARG A 326 2.96 -3.35 26.73
N PHE A 327 3.94 -3.52 25.84
CA PHE A 327 5.12 -2.65 25.81
C PHE A 327 4.72 -1.18 25.64
N THR A 328 3.60 -0.91 24.96
CA THR A 328 3.23 0.42 24.47
C THR A 328 2.18 1.16 25.29
N ARG A 329 1.93 0.81 26.57
CA ARG A 329 0.94 1.53 27.41
C ARG A 329 1.13 3.05 27.41
N LEU A 330 2.38 3.52 27.26
CA LEU A 330 2.71 4.94 27.19
C LEU A 330 2.45 5.58 25.81
N ALA A 331 2.46 4.79 24.74
CA ALA A 331 2.24 5.26 23.37
C ALA A 331 0.81 5.00 22.86
N GLU A 332 0.05 4.12 23.52
CA GLU A 332 -1.35 3.79 23.20
C GLU A 332 -2.24 5.03 23.01
N PRO A 333 -2.22 6.06 23.89
CA PRO A 333 -3.05 7.25 23.68
C PRO A 333 -2.67 8.00 22.40
N ILE A 334 -1.36 8.16 22.14
CA ILE A 334 -0.88 8.87 20.95
C ILE A 334 -1.24 8.08 19.69
N LEU A 335 -1.09 6.75 19.72
CA LEU A 335 -1.42 5.88 18.60
C LEU A 335 -2.92 5.88 18.31
N ALA A 336 -3.77 5.92 19.36
CA ALA A 336 -5.23 6.01 19.20
C ALA A 336 -5.65 7.33 18.54
N GLU A 337 -5.08 8.46 18.95
CA GLU A 337 -5.41 9.78 18.39
C GLU A 337 -5.01 9.93 16.91
N ILE A 338 -3.94 9.24 16.47
CA ILE A 338 -3.48 9.30 15.07
C ILE A 338 -4.04 8.19 14.19
N ALA A 339 -4.60 7.13 14.78
CA ALA A 339 -5.11 5.96 14.05
C ALA A 339 -6.12 6.33 12.96
N PRO A 340 -7.09 7.25 13.19
CA PRO A 340 -8.06 7.63 12.16
C PRO A 340 -7.45 8.24 10.90
N PHE A 341 -6.21 8.76 10.97
CA PHE A 341 -5.50 9.36 9.84
C PHE A 341 -4.73 8.34 9.00
N GLU A 342 -4.59 7.09 9.47
CA GLU A 342 -3.94 6.00 8.74
C GLU A 342 -2.51 6.35 8.26
N ILE A 343 -1.78 7.13 9.07
CA ILE A 343 -0.40 7.59 8.75
C ILE A 343 0.70 6.71 9.36
N VAL A 344 0.35 5.80 10.25
CA VAL A 344 1.24 4.79 10.85
C VAL A 344 0.39 3.55 11.15
N ASN A 345 0.49 2.50 10.33
CA ASN A 345 -0.43 1.36 10.39
C ASN A 345 0.30 0.04 10.65
N THR A 346 -0.40 -0.99 11.12
CA THR A 346 0.15 -2.36 11.21
C THR A 346 -0.23 -3.19 10.00
N TYR A 347 0.65 -4.11 9.62
CA TYR A 347 0.46 -5.00 8.47
C TYR A 347 0.39 -6.47 8.91
N GLY A 348 -0.54 -7.21 8.35
CA GLY A 348 -0.89 -8.54 8.87
C GLY A 348 -1.53 -9.44 7.81
N LEU A 349 -1.00 -9.42 6.60
CA LEU A 349 -1.58 -10.12 5.46
C LEU A 349 -1.60 -11.64 5.69
N PHE A 350 -2.79 -12.23 5.61
CA PHE A 350 -3.02 -13.67 5.69
C PHE A 350 -2.45 -14.32 6.96
N ALA A 351 -2.56 -13.64 8.11
CA ALA A 351 -2.09 -14.14 9.41
C ALA A 351 -2.60 -15.55 9.72
N VAL A 352 -3.89 -15.81 9.48
CA VAL A 352 -4.54 -17.12 9.62
C VAL A 352 -4.97 -17.57 8.23
N MET A 353 -4.63 -18.82 7.87
CA MET A 353 -4.94 -19.32 6.53
C MET A 353 -6.41 -19.73 6.43
N THR A 354 -7.12 -19.15 5.48
CA THR A 354 -8.45 -19.62 5.08
C THR A 354 -8.27 -20.94 4.30
N THR A 355 -8.87 -22.02 4.81
CA THR A 355 -8.74 -23.36 4.21
C THR A 355 -9.96 -23.81 3.42
N THR A 356 -11.06 -23.06 3.50
CA THR A 356 -12.31 -23.33 2.78
C THR A 356 -12.75 -22.11 2.00
N ARG A 357 -13.38 -22.32 0.84
CA ARG A 357 -13.97 -21.27 0.02
C ARG A 357 -15.47 -21.52 -0.09
N PRO A 358 -16.32 -20.68 0.52
CA PRO A 358 -17.75 -20.72 0.24
C PRO A 358 -18.00 -20.34 -1.21
N GLU A 359 -18.76 -21.15 -1.94
CA GLU A 359 -19.16 -20.88 -3.33
C GLU A 359 -20.68 -20.89 -3.44
N ILE A 360 -21.22 -20.03 -4.30
CA ILE A 360 -22.65 -20.03 -4.62
C ILE A 360 -22.85 -21.13 -5.66
N ILE A 361 -23.57 -22.18 -5.27
CA ILE A 361 -24.00 -23.25 -6.17
C ILE A 361 -25.28 -22.78 -6.85
N ILE A 362 -25.26 -22.67 -8.17
CA ILE A 362 -26.44 -22.34 -8.97
C ILE A 362 -27.03 -23.65 -9.45
N GLU A 363 -28.28 -23.92 -9.08
CA GLU A 363 -28.99 -25.12 -9.50
C GLU A 363 -30.11 -24.76 -10.49
N GLY A 364 -30.36 -25.66 -11.45
CA GLY A 364 -31.45 -25.58 -12.40
C GLY A 364 -32.35 -26.79 -12.33
N SER A 365 -33.65 -26.58 -12.53
CA SER A 365 -34.63 -27.67 -12.64
C SER A 365 -35.55 -27.44 -13.83
N ASN A 366 -35.74 -28.49 -14.63
CA ASN A 366 -36.70 -28.50 -15.74
C ASN A 366 -38.09 -28.99 -15.29
N ASP A 367 -38.18 -29.74 -14.19
CA ASP A 367 -39.41 -30.35 -13.67
C ASP A 367 -39.87 -29.76 -12.32
N GLN A 368 -39.13 -28.79 -11.78
CA GLN A 368 -39.30 -28.17 -10.46
C GLN A 368 -39.18 -29.15 -9.28
N VAL A 369 -38.72 -30.39 -9.52
CA VAL A 369 -38.60 -31.44 -8.52
C VAL A 369 -37.13 -31.84 -8.36
N ASN A 370 -36.44 -32.07 -9.46
CA ASN A 370 -35.03 -32.42 -9.50
C ASN A 370 -34.21 -31.18 -9.85
N TRP A 371 -33.41 -30.73 -8.89
CA TRP A 371 -32.48 -29.63 -9.05
C TRP A 371 -31.08 -30.19 -9.29
N LEU A 372 -30.41 -29.69 -10.32
CA LEU A 372 -29.06 -30.10 -10.69
C LEU A 372 -28.14 -28.88 -10.69
N GLU A 373 -26.95 -29.04 -10.14
CA GLU A 373 -25.91 -28.01 -10.16
C GLU A 373 -25.50 -27.69 -11.60
N TYR A 374 -25.47 -26.40 -11.95
CA TYR A 374 -24.80 -25.92 -13.15
C TYR A 374 -23.29 -25.97 -12.90
N SER A 375 -22.64 -27.01 -13.43
CA SER A 375 -21.19 -27.22 -13.35
C SER A 375 -20.44 -26.68 -14.56
#